data_AF-A0A7S2NZB9-F1
#
_entry.id   AF-A0A7S2NZB9-F1
#
_cell.length_a   1.000
_cell.length_b   1.000
_cell.length_c   1.000
_cell.angle_alpha   90.00
_cell.angle_beta   90.00
_cell.angle_gamma   90.00
#
_symmetry.space_group_name_H-M   'P 1'
#
loop_
_entity.id
_entity.type
_entity.pdbx_description
1 polymer ?
#
loop_
_entity_poly.entity_id
_entity_poly.type
_entity_poly.pdbx_seq_one_letter_code
_entity_poly.pdbx_strand_id
1 'polypeptide(L)'
;RSHRRDRPAQAARSRSRSRSRSGGGPARRSSPDSRREEPKRADGDENRQLEVSYEEARSRASGESTVQAVLRFPEAGGRVRLVRGRPRTTREDAELDADEMRRAYVSGGAAELRALQTRQRLSR
;
A
#
# COMPACT_ATOMS: atom_id res chain seq x y z
N ARG A 1 56.11 -54.31 -1.04
CA ARG A 1 55.79 -52.99 -0.44
C ARG A 1 54.96 -52.21 -1.46
N SER A 2 53.73 -51.75 -1.27
CA SER A 2 52.71 -51.92 -0.24
C SER A 2 51.40 -51.50 -0.89
N HIS A 3 50.35 -52.31 -0.75
CA HIS A 3 48.97 -51.95 -1.07
C HIS A 3 48.40 -51.01 0.00
N ARG A 4 47.76 -49.91 -0.38
CA ARG A 4 46.76 -49.14 0.41
C ARG A 4 45.77 -48.57 -0.61
N ARG A 5 44.55 -49.11 -0.79
CA ARG A 5 43.33 -49.02 0.04
C ARG A 5 42.90 -47.58 0.29
N ASP A 6 42.22 -46.99 -0.70
CA ASP A 6 41.37 -45.82 -0.53
C ASP A 6 39.89 -46.24 -0.39
N ARG A 7 39.40 -46.23 0.85
CA ARG A 7 37.99 -46.08 1.23
C ARG A 7 38.01 -45.35 2.58
N PRO A 8 37.25 -44.25 2.73
CA PRO A 8 35.92 -44.35 3.35
C PRO A 8 34.89 -43.45 2.64
N ALA A 9 33.66 -43.90 2.44
CA ALA A 9 32.51 -43.95 3.37
C ALA A 9 31.60 -42.72 3.25
N GLN A 10 30.33 -43.05 3.04
CA GLN A 10 29.17 -42.21 2.84
C GLN A 10 28.92 -41.21 4.00
N ALA A 11 28.46 -40.01 3.67
CA ALA A 11 27.53 -39.28 4.52
C ALA A 11 26.57 -38.45 3.66
N ALA A 12 25.34 -38.94 3.56
CA ALA A 12 24.23 -38.29 2.89
C ALA A 12 23.89 -36.94 3.55
N ARG A 13 23.73 -35.89 2.74
CA ARG A 13 22.88 -34.74 3.08
C ARG A 13 22.06 -34.32 1.88
N SER A 14 20.91 -34.96 1.78
CA SER A 14 19.76 -34.58 0.97
C SER A 14 19.35 -33.14 1.25
N ARG A 15 19.42 -32.25 0.25
CA ARG A 15 18.57 -31.05 0.18
C ARG A 15 18.11 -30.85 -1.26
N SER A 16 17.06 -31.61 -1.56
CA SER A 16 16.07 -31.39 -2.59
C SER A 16 15.62 -29.92 -2.65
N ARG A 17 15.71 -29.30 -3.83
CA ARG A 17 14.81 -28.23 -4.28
C ARG A 17 14.69 -28.30 -5.80
N SER A 18 13.87 -29.26 -6.22
CA SER A 18 13.37 -29.43 -7.57
C SER A 18 12.66 -28.16 -8.02
N ARG A 19 13.21 -27.46 -9.02
CA ARG A 19 12.54 -26.37 -9.72
C ARG A 19 11.61 -26.97 -10.77
N SER A 20 10.40 -27.34 -10.35
CA SER A 20 9.34 -27.73 -11.27
C SER A 20 8.66 -26.47 -11.81
N ARG A 21 9.02 -26.07 -13.04
CA ARG A 21 8.21 -25.16 -13.87
C ARG A 21 7.04 -25.95 -14.43
N SER A 22 5.85 -25.73 -13.88
CA SER A 22 4.57 -26.13 -14.46
C SER A 22 3.78 -24.82 -14.58
N GLY A 23 3.43 -24.30 -15.77
CA GLY A 23 2.70 -25.01 -16.80
C GLY A 23 1.21 -25.00 -16.44
N GLY A 24 0.59 -23.83 -16.33
CA GLY A 24 -0.84 -23.65 -16.06
C GLY A 24 -1.48 -22.82 -17.17
N GLY A 25 -2.38 -23.44 -17.92
CA GLY A 25 -3.03 -22.89 -19.12
C GLY A 25 -4.03 -21.74 -18.88
N PRO A 26 -4.75 -21.30 -19.92
CA PRO A 26 -5.57 -20.09 -19.91
C PRO A 26 -6.92 -20.33 -19.21
N ALA A 27 -7.13 -19.71 -18.06
CA ALA A 27 -8.45 -19.65 -17.42
C ALA A 27 -9.31 -18.58 -18.10
N ARG A 28 -10.42 -19.04 -18.67
CA ARG A 28 -11.43 -18.26 -19.39
C ARG A 28 -12.29 -17.45 -18.41
N ARG A 29 -12.42 -16.16 -18.70
CA ARG A 29 -13.61 -15.27 -18.68
C ARG A 29 -14.74 -15.45 -17.64
N SER A 30 -15.18 -14.28 -17.14
CA SER A 30 -16.53 -13.92 -16.63
C SER A 30 -16.84 -14.36 -15.19
N SER A 31 -17.21 -13.53 -14.21
CA SER A 31 -17.66 -12.13 -14.11
C SER A 31 -17.47 -11.68 -12.64
N PRO A 32 -17.18 -10.41 -12.30
CA PRO A 32 -17.36 -9.94 -10.94
C PRO A 32 -18.84 -9.63 -10.69
N ASP A 33 -19.49 -10.52 -9.93
CA ASP A 33 -20.80 -10.30 -9.30
C ASP A 33 -20.74 -8.99 -8.51
N SER A 34 -21.53 -8.02 -8.96
CA SER A 34 -21.61 -6.69 -8.36
C SER A 34 -22.48 -6.75 -7.11
N ARG A 35 -21.91 -7.22 -6.01
CA ARG A 35 -22.42 -6.90 -4.67
C ARG A 35 -21.52 -5.85 -4.05
N ARG A 36 -21.77 -4.63 -4.50
CA ARG A 36 -21.31 -3.41 -3.84
C ARG A 36 -22.06 -3.36 -2.51
N GLU A 37 -21.53 -4.01 -1.48
CA GLU A 37 -21.92 -3.71 -0.11
C GLU A 37 -21.59 -2.23 0.11
N GLU A 38 -22.61 -1.38 0.10
CA GLU A 38 -22.48 0.00 0.53
C GLU A 38 -21.94 -0.02 1.97
N PRO A 39 -20.77 0.58 2.24
CA PRO A 39 -20.36 0.76 3.62
C PRO A 39 -21.43 1.62 4.29
N LYS A 40 -22.10 1.05 5.29
CA LYS A 40 -23.04 1.73 6.17
C LYS A 40 -22.41 3.07 6.55
N ARG A 41 -23.06 4.16 6.14
CA ARG A 41 -22.71 5.51 6.59
C ARG A 41 -22.82 5.47 8.11
N ALA A 42 -21.67 5.61 8.77
CA ALA A 42 -21.65 5.81 10.21
C ALA A 42 -22.20 7.21 10.45
N ASP A 43 -23.52 7.30 10.65
CA ASP A 43 -24.15 8.41 11.33
C ASP A 43 -23.59 8.43 12.76
N GLY A 44 -22.60 9.29 12.99
CA GLY A 44 -21.91 9.38 14.26
C GLY A 44 -20.91 10.52 14.26
N ASP A 45 -21.41 11.73 14.51
CA ASP A 45 -20.80 12.71 15.40
C ASP A 45 -19.25 12.78 15.44
N GLU A 46 -18.58 13.07 14.33
CA GLU A 46 -17.11 13.12 14.34
C GLU A 46 -16.55 14.22 13.43
N ASN A 47 -16.77 15.46 13.87
CA ASN A 47 -15.76 16.52 13.72
C ASN A 47 -14.51 16.20 14.60
N ARG A 48 -14.14 14.92 14.76
CA ARG A 48 -12.89 14.53 15.39
C ARG A 48 -11.81 15.17 14.54
N GLN A 49 -11.14 16.18 15.10
CA GLN A 49 -10.12 16.97 14.45
C GLN A 49 -9.16 16.05 13.71
N LEU A 50 -9.33 15.96 12.40
CA LEU A 50 -8.41 15.29 11.50
C LEU A 50 -7.14 16.11 11.55
N GLU A 51 -6.09 15.54 12.14
CA GLU A 51 -4.81 16.23 12.22
C GLU A 51 -4.16 16.19 10.84
N VAL A 52 -3.94 17.37 10.28
CA VAL A 52 -3.23 17.58 9.01
C VAL A 52 -1.88 18.22 9.33
N SER A 53 -0.81 17.55 8.92
CA SER A 53 0.56 18.06 8.99
C SER A 53 1.20 18.02 7.61
N TYR A 54 2.13 18.93 7.33
CA TYR A 54 2.84 18.99 6.05
C TYR A 54 4.30 18.60 6.30
N GLU A 55 4.78 17.61 5.55
CA GLU A 55 6.15 17.14 5.64
C GLU A 55 6.90 17.45 4.35
N GLU A 56 8.13 17.93 4.47
CA GLU A 56 9.06 18.00 3.35
C GLU A 56 9.49 16.58 2.97
N ALA A 57 9.05 16.14 1.80
CA ALA A 57 9.52 14.92 1.16
C ALA A 57 10.74 15.25 0.29
N ARG A 58 11.91 14.70 0.64
CA ARG A 58 13.05 14.69 -0.29
C ARG A 58 12.79 13.67 -1.39
N SER A 59 12.66 14.13 -2.63
CA SER A 59 12.62 13.24 -3.79
C SER A 59 13.99 12.57 -3.94
N ARG A 60 14.02 11.23 -3.96
CA ARG A 60 15.28 10.45 -4.09
C ARG A 60 15.96 10.61 -5.45
N ALA A 61 15.25 11.14 -6.46
CA ALA A 61 15.71 11.13 -7.85
C ALA A 61 15.98 12.52 -8.43
N SER A 62 15.23 13.56 -8.03
CA SER A 62 15.24 14.85 -8.74
C SER A 62 15.91 15.99 -7.98
N GLY A 63 16.35 15.79 -6.74
CA GLY A 63 17.01 16.84 -5.93
C GLY A 63 16.08 17.99 -5.48
N GLU A 64 14.89 18.10 -6.05
CA GLU A 64 13.86 19.07 -5.66
C GLU A 64 13.19 18.68 -4.34
N SER A 65 13.11 19.65 -3.43
CA SER A 65 12.31 19.53 -2.21
C SER A 65 10.83 19.49 -2.60
N THR A 66 10.14 18.43 -2.21
CA THR A 66 8.69 18.31 -2.38
C THR A 66 8.00 18.41 -1.02
N VAL A 67 6.73 18.80 -1.00
CA VAL A 67 5.90 18.85 0.20
C VAL A 67 4.77 17.84 0.04
N GLN A 68 4.46 17.09 1.08
CA GLN A 68 3.32 16.18 1.09
C GLN A 68 2.44 16.44 2.31
N ALA A 69 1.13 16.33 2.13
CA ALA A 69 0.20 16.31 3.24
C ALA A 69 0.23 14.96 3.95
N VAL A 70 0.14 14.99 5.28
CA VAL A 70 0.07 13.83 6.15
C VAL A 70 -1.16 14.00 7.03
N LEU A 71 -2.09 13.07 6.92
CA LEU A 71 -3.37 13.10 7.63
C LEU A 71 -3.44 11.94 8.60
N ARG A 72 -3.93 12.22 9.81
CA ARG A 72 -4.18 11.21 10.85
C ARG A 72 -5.68 11.02 11.03
N PHE A 73 -6.14 9.85 10.63
CA PHE A 73 -7.54 9.45 10.68
C PHE A 73 -7.78 8.56 11.90
N PRO A 74 -8.62 8.97 12.87
CA PRO A 74 -9.03 8.07 13.95
C PRO A 74 -9.89 6.93 13.38
N GLU A 75 -9.60 5.70 13.80
CA GLU A 75 -10.36 4.50 13.45
C GLU A 75 -11.02 3.89 14.70
N ALA A 76 -11.99 3.01 14.49
CA ALA A 76 -12.63 2.27 15.55
C ALA A 76 -11.60 1.53 16.45
N GLY A 77 -11.82 1.58 17.77
CA GLY A 77 -10.94 0.95 18.75
C GLY A 77 -9.69 1.78 19.11
N GLY A 78 -9.73 3.10 18.91
CA GLY A 78 -8.65 4.02 19.33
C GLY A 78 -7.39 3.95 18.46
N ARG A 79 -7.47 3.28 17.31
CA ARG A 79 -6.36 3.23 16.35
C ARG A 79 -6.33 4.50 15.53
N VAL A 80 -5.14 4.93 15.10
CA VAL A 80 -4.98 6.07 14.20
C VAL A 80 -4.31 5.59 12.93
N ARG A 81 -4.98 5.81 11.79
CA ARG A 81 -4.42 5.54 10.47
C ARG A 81 -3.73 6.80 9.95
N LEU A 82 -2.43 6.69 9.73
CA LEU A 82 -1.66 7.73 9.07
C LEU A 82 -1.71 7.52 7.55
N VAL A 83 -2.08 8.57 6.82
CA VAL A 83 -2.19 8.57 5.37
C VAL A 83 -1.36 9.73 4.83
N ARG A 84 -0.59 9.47 3.77
CA ARG A 84 0.22 10.48 3.08
C ARG A 84 -0.38 10.77 1.71
N GLY A 85 -0.43 12.05 1.36
CA GLY A 85 -0.76 12.53 0.03
C GLY A 85 0.38 12.31 -0.96
N ARG A 86 0.16 12.67 -2.22
CA ARG A 86 1.20 12.67 -3.23
C ARG A 86 2.20 13.79 -2.93
N PRO A 87 3.52 13.59 -3.12
CA PRO A 87 4.47 14.68 -3.05
C PRO A 87 4.21 15.72 -4.15
N ARG A 88 4.14 16.99 -3.75
CA ARG A 88 3.91 18.15 -4.61
C ARG A 88 5.10 19.09 -4.59
N THR A 89 5.27 19.88 -5.65
CA THR A 89 6.32 20.90 -5.74
C THR A 89 6.00 22.11 -4.88
N THR A 90 4.71 22.41 -4.68
CA THR A 90 4.25 23.53 -3.86
C THR A 90 3.49 23.06 -2.64
N ARG A 91 3.49 23.89 -1.59
CA ARG A 91 2.68 23.67 -0.39
C ARG A 91 1.19 23.83 -0.69
N GLU A 92 0.81 24.77 -1.54
CA GLU A 92 -0.58 25.01 -1.93
C GLU A 92 -1.22 23.76 -2.55
N ASP A 93 -0.50 23.08 -3.46
CA ASP A 93 -0.98 21.82 -4.05
C ASP A 93 -1.11 20.71 -2.99
N ALA A 94 -0.20 20.67 -2.01
CA ALA A 94 -0.28 19.72 -0.92
C ALA A 94 -1.47 20.03 0.03
N GLU A 95 -1.82 21.30 0.21
CA GLU A 95 -3.00 21.74 0.95
C GLU A 95 -4.30 21.33 0.25
N LEU A 96 -4.37 21.51 -1.08
CA LEU A 96 -5.50 21.04 -1.88
C LEU A 96 -5.67 19.52 -1.79
N ASP A 97 -4.56 18.76 -1.89
CA ASP A 97 -4.58 17.31 -1.69
C ASP A 97 -5.08 16.92 -0.30
N ALA A 98 -4.70 17.67 0.74
CA ALA A 98 -5.16 17.45 2.11
C ALA A 98 -6.68 17.65 2.23
N ASP A 99 -7.20 18.71 1.63
CA ASP A 99 -8.62 19.01 1.60
C ASP A 99 -9.41 17.94 0.82
N GLU A 100 -8.91 17.50 -0.33
CA GLU A 100 -9.53 16.41 -1.09
C GLU A 100 -9.56 15.11 -0.29
N MET A 101 -8.45 14.74 0.36
CA MET A 101 -8.36 13.54 1.19
C MET A 101 -9.29 13.61 2.41
N ARG A 102 -9.35 14.77 3.07
CA ARG A 102 -10.27 15.01 4.17
C ARG A 102 -11.72 14.86 3.71
N ARG A 103 -12.10 15.49 2.60
CA ARG A 103 -13.45 15.40 2.03
C ARG A 103 -13.81 13.98 1.66
N ALA A 104 -12.91 13.24 1.00
CA ALA A 104 -13.12 11.85 0.62
C ALA A 104 -13.32 10.93 1.85
N TYR A 105 -12.53 11.15 2.91
CA TYR A 105 -12.69 10.38 4.14
C TYR A 105 -14.00 10.71 4.87
N VAL A 106 -14.38 11.98 4.95
CA VAL A 106 -15.65 12.38 5.58
C VAL A 106 -16.84 11.87 4.77
N SER A 107 -16.76 11.86 3.44
CA SER A 107 -17.89 11.47 2.58
C SER A 107 -18.12 9.95 2.50
N GLY A 108 -17.05 9.14 2.47
CA GLY A 108 -17.17 7.69 2.30
C GLY A 108 -16.05 6.88 2.98
N GLY A 109 -15.40 7.47 3.97
CA GLY A 109 -14.41 6.81 4.81
C GLY A 109 -13.17 6.35 4.04
N ALA A 110 -12.59 5.25 4.52
CA ALA A 110 -11.39 4.68 3.94
C ALA A 110 -11.57 4.11 2.51
N ALA A 111 -12.81 3.86 2.06
CA ALA A 111 -13.07 3.36 0.72
C ALA A 111 -12.86 4.45 -0.33
N GLU A 112 -13.51 5.60 -0.15
CA GLU A 112 -13.37 6.77 -1.04
C GLU A 112 -11.95 7.34 -1.01
N LEU A 113 -11.30 7.35 0.16
CA LEU A 113 -9.90 7.78 0.26
C LEU A 113 -8.96 6.91 -0.59
N ARG A 114 -9.19 5.59 -0.65
CA ARG A 114 -8.40 4.69 -1.51
C ARG A 114 -8.69 4.92 -3.00
N ALA A 115 -9.93 5.22 -3.36
CA ALA A 115 -10.29 5.57 -4.73
C ALA A 115 -9.59 6.86 -5.18
N LEU A 116 -9.57 7.89 -4.32
CA LEU A 116 -8.84 9.13 -4.53
C LEU A 116 -7.34 8.89 -4.75
N GLN A 117 -6.70 8.13 -3.85
CA GLN A 117 -5.27 7.79 -3.97
C GLN A 117 -4.96 7.01 -5.26
N THR A 118 -5.85 6.11 -5.68
CA THR A 118 -5.71 5.38 -6.94
C THR A 118 -5.76 6.34 -8.12
N ARG A 119 -6.71 7.29 -8.12
CA ARG A 119 -6.82 8.34 -9.14
C ARG A 119 -5.58 9.22 -9.21
N GLN A 120 -5.09 9.70 -8.06
CA GLN A 120 -3.90 10.54 -7.97
C GLN A 120 -2.61 9.84 -8.41
N ARG A 121 -2.56 8.50 -8.30
CA ARG A 121 -1.42 7.69 -8.78
C ARG A 121 -1.42 7.51 -10.29
N LEU A 122 -2.60 7.47 -10.92
CA LEU A 122 -2.77 7.23 -12.36
C LEU A 122 -2.72 8.51 -13.19
N SER A 123 -3.13 9.64 -12.61
CA SER A 123 -2.87 10.97 -13.16
C SER A 123 -1.36 11.21 -13.13
N ARG A 124 -0.67 11.13 -14.28
CA ARG A 124 0.76 11.41 -14.38
C ARG A 124 1.00 12.85 -14.74
#